data_AF-A0A6G3SM34-F1
#
_entry.id   AF-A0A6G3SM34-F1
#
_cell.length_a   1.000
_cell.length_b   1.000
_cell.length_c   1.000
_cell.angle_alpha   90.00
_cell.angle_beta   90.00
_cell.angle_gamma   90.00
#
_symmetry.space_group_name_H-M   'P 1'
#
loop_
_entity.id
_entity.type
_entity.pdbx_description
1 polymer ?
#
loop_
_entity_poly.entity_id
_entity_poly.type
_entity_poly.pdbx_seq_one_letter_code
_entity_poly.pdbx_strand_id
1 'polypeptide(L)' 'LRDHDPADELAAATRLRRTHPAELVSAALGQARLRQRAVAKFGAEDAYRMFFTPNGVEQATRTSVAAHRAARFAG' A
#
# COMPACT_ATOMS: atom_id res chain seq x y z
N LEU A 1 1.33 -11.60 8.13
CA LEU A 1 0.49 -11.04 7.05
C LEU A 1 -0.88 -11.67 7.22
N ARG A 2 -1.90 -10.89 7.60
CA ARG A 2 -3.27 -11.44 7.54
C ARG A 2 -3.59 -11.59 6.06
N ASP A 3 -3.72 -12.85 5.66
CA ASP A 3 -4.25 -13.29 4.38
C ASP A 3 -5.54 -12.54 4.08
N HIS A 4 -5.59 -11.81 2.97
CA HIS A 4 -6.86 -11.74 2.27
C HIS A 4 -6.92 -13.00 1.43
N ASP A 5 -7.79 -13.91 1.82
CA ASP A 5 -8.20 -15.00 0.95
C ASP A 5 -8.67 -14.36 -0.38
N PRO A 6 -8.23 -14.84 -1.55
CA PRO A 6 -8.76 -14.39 -2.83
C PRO A 6 -10.31 -14.34 -2.88
N ALA A 7 -10.99 -15.21 -2.12
CA ALA A 7 -12.44 -15.18 -1.94
C ALA A 7 -12.92 -13.88 -1.24
N ASP A 8 -12.19 -13.37 -0.25
CA ASP A 8 -12.52 -12.14 0.46
C ASP A 8 -12.33 -10.90 -0.43
N GLU A 9 -11.28 -10.87 -1.25
CA GLU A 9 -11.06 -9.80 -2.23
C GLU A 9 -12.17 -9.76 -3.28
N LEU A 10 -12.57 -10.93 -3.81
CA LEU A 10 -13.67 -11.02 -4.79
C LEU A 10 -15.01 -10.61 -4.18
N ALA A 11 -15.30 -11.06 -2.96
CA ALA A 11 -16.52 -10.68 -2.25
C ALA A 11 -16.55 -9.17 -1.96
N ALA A 12 -15.42 -8.57 -1.57
CA ALA A 12 -15.29 -7.14 -1.37
C ALA A 12 -15.49 -6.35 -2.67
N ALA A 13 -14.84 -6.77 -3.77
CA ALA A 13 -14.99 -6.15 -5.08
C ALA A 13 -16.46 -6.17 -5.53
N THR A 14 -17.12 -7.32 -5.40
CA THR A 14 -18.53 -7.50 -5.77
C THR A 14 -19.45 -6.58 -4.96
N ARG A 15 -19.25 -6.49 -3.64
CA ARG A 15 -20.05 -5.60 -2.77
C ARG A 15 -19.85 -4.13 -3.13
N LEU A 16 -18.59 -3.69 -3.31
CA LEU A 16 -18.27 -2.29 -3.56
C LEU A 16 -18.77 -1.80 -4.93
N ARG A 17 -18.71 -2.66 -5.97
CA ARG A 17 -19.19 -2.34 -7.32
C ARG A 17 -20.70 -2.10 -7.42
N ARG A 18 -21.48 -2.46 -6.39
CA ARG A 18 -22.93 -2.18 -6.35
C ARG A 18 -23.23 -0.69 -6.19
N THR A 19 -22.32 0.07 -5.58
CA THR A 19 -22.54 1.49 -5.23
C THR A 19 -21.41 2.41 -5.70
N HIS A 20 -20.36 1.88 -6.33
CA HIS A 20 -19.20 2.65 -6.78
C HIS A 20 -18.76 2.25 -8.20
N PRO A 21 -18.16 3.18 -8.97
CA PRO A 21 -17.60 2.87 -10.29
C PRO A 21 -16.57 1.75 -10.23
N ALA A 22 -16.57 0.86 -11.23
CA ALA A 22 -15.69 -0.30 -11.27
C ALA A 22 -14.19 0.08 -11.20
N GLU A 23 -13.80 1.15 -11.90
CA GLU A 23 -12.43 1.67 -11.89
C GLU A 23 -11.98 2.13 -10.50
N LEU A 24 -12.88 2.78 -9.73
CA LEU A 24 -12.58 3.22 -8.37
C LEU A 24 -12.38 2.03 -7.44
N VAL A 25 -13.20 0.99 -7.56
CA VAL A 25 -13.06 -0.24 -6.77
C VAL A 25 -11.74 -0.95 -7.09
N SER A 26 -11.41 -1.08 -8.37
CA SER A 26 -10.14 -1.69 -8.82
C SER A 26 -8.94 -0.90 -8.28
N ALA A 27 -8.96 0.42 -8.35
CA ALA A 27 -7.91 1.28 -7.83
C ALA A 27 -7.76 1.15 -6.30
N ALA A 28 -8.87 1.10 -5.55
CA ALA A 28 -8.85 0.97 -4.10
C ALA A 28 -8.28 -0.38 -3.63
N LEU A 29 -8.68 -1.49 -4.28
CA LEU A 29 -8.14 -2.81 -3.97
C LEU A 29 -6.65 -2.92 -4.34
N GLY A 30 -6.26 -2.36 -5.50
CA GLY A 30 -4.87 -2.22 -5.89
C GLY A 30 -4.04 -1.45 -4.85
N GLN A 31 -4.56 -0.32 -4.37
CA GLN A 31 -3.92 0.45 -3.28
C GLN A 31 -3.82 -0.36 -1.99
N ALA A 32 -4.88 -1.04 -1.56
CA ALA A 32 -4.85 -1.83 -0.33
C ALA A 32 -3.71 -2.86 -0.34
N ARG A 33 -3.55 -3.58 -1.47
CA ARG A 33 -2.47 -4.54 -1.66
C ARG A 33 -1.08 -3.88 -1.71
N LEU A 34 -0.95 -2.73 -2.35
CA LEU A 34 0.31 -1.97 -2.37
C LEU A 34 0.69 -1.48 -0.97
N ARG A 35 -0.27 -1.01 -0.16
CA ARG A 35 -0.03 -0.59 1.23
C ARG A 35 0.47 -1.75 2.07
N GLN A 36 -0.11 -2.93 1.93
CA GLN A 36 0.36 -4.14 2.61
C GLN A 36 1.81 -4.49 2.26
N ARG A 37 2.16 -4.45 0.97
CA ARG A 37 3.55 -4.64 0.52
C ARG A 37 4.48 -3.56 1.07
N ALA A 38 4.02 -2.31 1.10
CA ALA A 38 4.79 -1.16 1.55
C ALA A 38 5.10 -1.20 3.05
N VAL A 39 4.33 -1.94 3.88
CA VAL A 39 4.62 -2.11 5.33
C VAL A 39 6.07 -2.54 5.58
N ALA A 40 6.63 -3.41 4.74
CA ALA A 40 8.01 -3.89 4.90
C ALA A 40 9.07 -2.78 4.73
N LYS A 41 8.73 -1.69 4.04
CA LYS A 41 9.64 -0.57 3.77
C LYS A 41 9.35 0.65 4.63
N PHE A 42 8.07 0.95 4.86
CA PHE A 42 7.61 2.19 5.50
C PHE A 42 7.10 1.99 6.93
N GLY A 43 6.87 0.75 7.38
CA GLY A 43 6.12 0.49 8.61
C GLY A 43 4.61 0.61 8.40
N ALA A 44 3.82 0.02 9.31
CA ALA A 44 2.37 -0.07 9.13
C ALA A 44 1.67 1.29 9.16
N GLU A 45 2.04 2.16 10.11
CA GLU A 45 1.40 3.46 10.29
C GLU A 45 1.48 4.32 9.02
N ASP A 46 2.68 4.48 8.47
CA ASP A 46 2.90 5.31 7.28
C ASP A 46 2.37 4.62 6.02
N ALA A 47 2.62 3.32 5.85
CA ALA A 47 2.17 2.59 4.67
C ALA A 47 0.65 2.68 4.48
N TYR A 48 -0.16 2.59 5.55
CA TYR A 48 -1.62 2.64 5.41
C TYR A 48 -2.18 4.05 5.15
N ARG A 49 -1.39 5.10 5.35
CA ARG A 49 -1.79 6.50 5.10
C ARG A 49 -1.37 7.01 3.70
N MET A 50 -0.38 6.38 3.07
CA MET A 50 0.18 6.81 1.78
C MET A 50 -0.55 6.23 0.56
N PHE A 51 -0.31 6.81 -0.61
CA PHE A 51 -0.70 6.26 -1.91
C PHE A 51 0.55 5.78 -2.66
N PHE A 52 0.39 4.68 -3.40
CA PHE A 52 1.52 3.99 -4.01
C PHE A 52 1.29 3.70 -5.49
N THR A 53 2.36 3.62 -6.26
CA THR A 53 2.37 2.89 -7.53
C THR A 53 3.15 1.59 -7.34
N PRO A 54 2.93 0.55 -8.16
CA PRO A 54 3.73 -0.69 -8.08
C PRO A 54 5.23 -0.41 -8.13
N ASN A 55 5.66 0.38 -9.11
CA ASN A 55 7.04 0.80 -9.28
C ASN A 55 7.55 1.60 -8.06
N GLY A 56 6.76 2.55 -7.56
CA GLY A 56 7.14 3.36 -6.40
C GLY A 56 7.42 2.52 -5.14
N VAL A 57 6.59 1.50 -4.85
CA VAL A 57 6.83 0.59 -3.72
C VAL A 57 8.09 -0.24 -3.96
N GLU A 58 8.34 -0.70 -5.19
CA GLU A 58 9.49 -1.52 -5.55
C GLU A 58 10.81 -0.75 -5.45
N GLN A 59 10.83 0.52 -5.86
CA GLN A 59 12.03 1.35 -5.85
C GLN A 59 12.28 2.06 -4.51
N ALA A 60 11.27 2.23 -3.67
CA ALA A 60 11.44 2.88 -2.37
C ALA A 60 12.54 2.22 -1.52
N THR A 61 13.34 3.03 -0.84
CA THR A 61 14.25 2.53 0.21
C THR A 61 13.49 2.30 1.52
N ARG A 62 14.04 1.50 2.43
CA ARG A 62 13.45 1.31 3.77
C ARG A 62 13.58 2.58 4.62
N THR A 63 12.65 2.81 5.54
CA THR A 63 12.67 3.94 6.48
C THR A 63 14.00 4.09 7.22
N SER A 64 14.64 2.99 7.63
CA SER A 64 15.94 3.04 8.31
C SER A 64 17.05 3.65 7.46
N VAL A 65 17.06 3.36 6.15
CA VAL A 65 18.04 3.93 5.20
C VAL A 65 17.75 5.41 4.97
N ALA A 66 16.48 5.77 4.80
CA ALA A 66 16.08 7.17 4.64
C ALA A 66 16.43 8.00 5.88
N ALA A 67 16.16 7.49 7.08
CA ALA A 67 16.50 8.14 8.35
C ALA A 67 18.02 8.31 8.53
N HIS A 68 18.81 7.28 8.21
CA HIS A 68 20.27 7.38 8.25
C HIS A 68 20.81 8.46 7.31
N ARG A 69 20.28 8.52 6.07
CA ARG A 69 20.66 9.56 5.10
C ARG A 69 20.25 10.95 5.58
N ALA A 70 19.03 11.10 6.11
CA ALA A 70 18.54 12.37 6.64
C ALA A 70 19.44 12.90 7.77
N ALA A 71 19.83 12.02 8.71
CA ALA A 71 20.73 12.39 9.81
C ALA A 71 22.10 12.90 9.31
N ARG A 72 22.62 12.35 8.20
CA ARG A 72 23.88 12.81 7.60
C ARG A 72 23.79 14.21 7.00
N PHE A 73 22.62 14.64 6.53
CA PHE A 73 22.40 15.95 5.92
C PHE A 73 21.88 17.02 6.90
N ALA A 74 21.65 16.66 8.17
CA ALA A 74 21.11 17.57 9.18
C ALA A 74 22.17 18.44 9.90
N GLY A 75 23.44 18.34 9.49
CA GLY A 75 24.58 19.10 10.04
C GLY A 75 25.12 20.13 9.07
#